data_AF-A0A2V9L411-F1
#
_entry.id   AF-A0A2V9L411-F1
#
_cell.length_a   1.000
_cell.length_b   1.000
_cell.length_c   1.000
_cell.angle_alpha   90.00
_cell.angle_beta   90.00
_cell.angle_gamma   90.00
#
_symmetry.space_group_name_H-M   'P 1'
#
loop_
_entity.id
_entity.type
_entity.pdbx_description
1 polymer ?
#
loop_
_entity_poly.entity_id
_entity_poly.type
_entity_poly.pdbx_seq_one_letter_code
_entity_poly.pdbx_strand_id
1 'polypeptide(L)'
;MPLTRESKSNLIDRYRVHAKDTGSPEVQIAILSERIAYLNDHFQVHRKDHASRRGLLVMVGKRRRLLEYLKSRNPERYKQVIERLGIRK
;
A
#
# COMPACT_ATOMS: atom_id res chain seq x y z
N MET A 1 -12.52 8.52 -5.93
CA MET A 1 -13.34 7.63 -5.08
C MET A 1 -12.46 6.74 -4.23
N PRO A 2 -12.91 6.36 -3.02
CA PRO A 2 -12.24 5.33 -2.23
C PRO A 2 -12.20 4.00 -3.01
N LEU A 3 -11.21 3.15 -2.72
CA LEU A 3 -11.12 1.78 -3.27
C LEU A 3 -12.48 1.09 -3.16
N THR A 4 -12.99 0.58 -4.28
CA THR A 4 -14.23 -0.21 -4.28
C THR A 4 -14.03 -1.47 -3.44
N ARG A 5 -15.13 -2.04 -2.94
CA ARG A 5 -15.07 -3.28 -2.16
C ARG A 5 -14.43 -4.41 -2.96
N GLU A 6 -14.76 -4.50 -4.24
CA GLU A 6 -14.21 -5.50 -5.16
C GLU A 6 -12.71 -5.33 -5.38
N SER A 7 -12.23 -4.12 -5.70
CA SER A 7 -10.80 -3.86 -5.85
C SER A 7 -10.02 -4.17 -4.57
N LYS A 8 -10.61 -3.86 -3.40
CA LYS A 8 -10.00 -4.16 -2.10
C LYS A 8 -9.94 -5.66 -1.83
N SER A 9 -11.02 -6.40 -2.08
CA SER A 9 -11.04 -7.86 -1.90
C SER A 9 -10.03 -8.54 -2.82
N ASN A 10 -9.96 -8.12 -4.10
CA ASN A 10 -8.98 -8.63 -5.06
C ASN A 10 -7.54 -8.40 -4.60
N LEU A 11 -7.24 -7.24 -4.00
CA LEU A 11 -5.92 -6.98 -3.41
C LEU A 11 -5.64 -7.89 -2.21
N ILE A 12 -6.61 -8.07 -1.31
CA ILE A 12 -6.45 -8.96 -0.16
C ILE A 12 -6.18 -10.39 -0.64
N ASP A 13 -6.95 -10.89 -1.60
CA ASP A 13 -6.81 -12.26 -2.11
C ASP A 13 -5.46 -12.52 -2.79
N ARG A 14 -4.88 -11.50 -3.44
CA ARG A 14 -3.56 -11.62 -4.08
C ARG A 14 -2.41 -11.62 -3.07
N TYR A 15 -2.52 -10.86 -1.99
CA TYR A 15 -1.40 -10.60 -1.06
C TYR A 15 -1.54 -11.27 0.30
N ARG A 16 -2.65 -11.95 0.59
CA ARG A 16 -2.86 -12.72 1.81
C ARG A 16 -1.83 -13.85 1.95
N VAL A 17 -1.37 -14.07 3.18
CA VAL A 17 -0.46 -15.18 3.52
C VAL A 17 -1.24 -16.47 3.79
N HIS A 18 -2.47 -16.37 4.28
CA HIS A 18 -3.38 -17.48 4.51
C HIS A 18 -4.83 -17.08 4.22
N ALA A 19 -5.74 -18.05 4.11
CA ALA A 19 -7.11 -17.82 3.62
C ALA A 19 -7.88 -16.69 4.34
N LYS A 20 -7.71 -16.55 5.66
CA LYS A 20 -8.38 -15.53 6.50
C LYS A 20 -7.55 -14.26 6.76
N ASP A 21 -6.40 -14.10 6.10
CA ASP A 21 -5.52 -12.97 6.35
C ASP A 21 -6.06 -11.70 5.67
N THR A 22 -6.41 -10.71 6.51
CA THR A 22 -6.89 -9.40 6.08
C THR A 22 -6.01 -8.25 6.59
N GLY A 23 -4.98 -8.58 7.38
CA GLY A 23 -4.28 -7.62 8.24
C GLY A 23 -2.77 -7.76 8.27
N SER A 24 -2.20 -8.75 7.56
CA SER A 24 -0.75 -8.89 7.47
C SER A 24 -0.08 -7.63 6.89
N PRO A 25 1.22 -7.43 7.19
CA PRO A 25 1.99 -6.36 6.59
C PRO A 25 1.90 -6.35 5.05
N GLU A 26 1.93 -7.51 4.40
CA GLU A 26 1.81 -7.69 2.95
C GLU A 26 0.52 -7.06 2.42
N VAL A 27 -0.61 -7.47 3.00
CA VAL A 27 -1.94 -6.99 2.60
C VAL A 27 -2.08 -5.50 2.85
N GLN A 28 -1.62 -5.02 4.01
CA GLN A 28 -1.66 -3.59 4.33
C GLN A 28 -0.80 -2.75 3.39
N ILE A 29 0.42 -3.20 3.07
CA ILE A 29 1.32 -2.52 2.14
C ILE A 29 0.69 -2.48 0.74
N ALA A 30 0.10 -3.58 0.27
CA ALA A 30 -0.56 -3.63 -1.03
C ALA A 30 -1.73 -2.63 -1.13
N ILE A 31 -2.61 -2.60 -0.12
CA ILE A 31 -3.73 -1.66 -0.06
C ILE A 31 -3.24 -0.20 -0.03
N LEU A 32 -2.20 0.09 0.75
CA LEU A 32 -1.62 1.43 0.82
C LEU A 32 -0.99 1.84 -0.51
N SER A 33 -0.28 0.94 -1.18
CA SER A 33 0.33 1.20 -2.48
C SER A 33 -0.71 1.55 -3.54
N GLU A 34 -1.82 0.80 -3.60
CA GLU A 34 -2.91 1.10 -4.54
C GLU A 34 -3.53 2.48 -4.26
N ARG A 35 -3.78 2.81 -2.98
CA ARG A 35 -4.30 4.13 -2.60
C ARG A 35 -3.34 5.26 -2.95
N ILE A 36 -2.04 5.05 -2.75
CA ILE A 36 -1.00 6.02 -3.07
C ILE A 36 -0.96 6.25 -4.58
N ALA A 37 -0.99 5.20 -5.39
CA ALA A 37 -1.02 5.30 -6.86
C ALA A 37 -2.24 6.10 -7.33
N TYR A 38 -3.44 5.72 -6.86
CA TYR A 38 -4.68 6.43 -7.16
C TYR A 38 -4.63 7.92 -6.79
N LEU A 39 -4.14 8.24 -5.59
CA LEU A 39 -4.04 9.63 -5.13
C LEU A 39 -3.00 10.43 -5.91
N ASN A 40 -1.92 9.78 -6.37
CA ASN A 40 -0.93 10.45 -7.19
C ASN A 40 -1.56 10.94 -8.51
N ASP A 41 -2.35 10.09 -9.17
CA ASP A 41 -3.09 10.45 -10.38
C ASP A 41 -4.14 11.54 -10.11
N HIS A 42 -4.86 11.44 -8.98
CA HIS A 42 -5.80 12.47 -8.56
C HIS A 42 -5.14 13.85 -8.43
N PHE A 43 -3.93 13.93 -7.86
CA PHE A 43 -3.23 15.21 -7.69
C PHE A 43 -2.62 15.77 -8.98
N GLN A 44 -2.47 14.95 -10.03
CA GLN A 44 -2.10 15.47 -11.36
C GLN A 44 -3.21 16.36 -11.93
N VAL A 45 -4.47 15.96 -11.72
CA VAL A 45 -5.67 16.71 -12.12
C VAL A 45 -5.98 17.83 -11.12
N HIS A 46 -5.92 17.54 -9.82
CA HIS A 46 -6.29 18.47 -8.74
C HIS A 46 -5.06 19.04 -8.02
N ARG A 47 -4.27 19.85 -8.74
CA ARG A 47 -2.97 20.35 -8.24
C ARG A 47 -3.04 21.22 -6.98
N LYS A 48 -4.19 21.86 -6.72
CA LYS A 48 -4.41 22.77 -5.59
C LYS A 48 -4.97 22.08 -4.34
N ASP A 49 -5.26 20.78 -4.37
CA ASP A 49 -5.71 20.05 -3.18
C ASP A 49 -4.52 19.73 -2.25
N HIS A 50 -4.16 20.72 -1.43
CA HIS A 50 -3.07 20.59 -0.46
C HIS A 50 -3.50 19.83 0.81
N ALA A 51 -4.77 19.90 1.20
CA ALA A 51 -5.29 19.24 2.39
C ALA A 51 -5.19 17.71 2.25
N SER A 52 -5.60 17.17 1.10
CA SER A 52 -5.53 15.72 0.85
C SER A 52 -4.09 15.23 0.64
N ARG A 53 -3.17 16.07 0.15
CA ARG A 53 -1.74 15.72 0.03
C ARG A 53 -1.10 15.40 1.38
N ARG A 54 -1.53 16.06 2.46
CA ARG A 54 -1.09 15.70 3.82
C ARG A 54 -1.49 14.25 4.15
N GLY A 55 -2.70 13.83 3.78
CA GLY A 55 -3.16 12.46 3.93
C GLY A 55 -2.30 11.46 3.14
N LEU A 56 -1.90 11.81 1.91
CA LEU A 56 -0.97 11.03 1.10
C LEU A 56 0.37 10.81 1.82
N LEU A 57 0.97 11.87 2.36
CA LEU A 57 2.24 11.78 3.07
C LEU A 57 2.15 10.86 4.29
N VAL A 58 1.05 10.92 5.04
CA VAL A 58 0.78 10.00 6.17
C VAL A 58 0.70 8.56 5.69
N MET A 59 0.05 8.28 4.56
CA MET A 59 -0.04 6.94 3.97
C MET A 59 1.33 6.42 3.51
N VAL A 60 2.14 7.27 2.86
CA VAL A 60 3.52 6.94 2.48
C VAL A 60 4.36 6.60 3.70
N GLY A 61 4.29 7.41 4.77
CA GLY A 61 4.99 7.16 6.01
C GLY A 61 4.54 5.88 6.74
N LYS A 62 3.25 5.55 6.69
CA LYS A 62 2.73 4.27 7.22
C LYS A 62 3.25 3.08 6.41
N ARG A 63 3.24 3.16 5.08
CA ARG A 63 3.77 2.11 4.20
C ARG A 63 5.26 1.87 4.46
N ARG A 64 6.05 2.94 4.60
CA ARG A 64 7.48 2.86 4.93
C ARG A 64 7.73 2.11 6.25
N ARG A 65 6.99 2.46 7.32
CA ARG A 65 7.10 1.79 8.62
C ARG A 65 6.77 0.30 8.54
N LEU A 66 5.74 -0.07 7.78
CA LEU A 66 5.38 -1.49 7.57
C LEU A 66 6.47 -2.25 6.80
N LEU A 67 7.06 -1.63 5.77
CA LEU A 67 8.17 -2.20 5.02
C LEU A 67 9.42 -2.36 5.89
N GLU A 68 9.75 -1.38 6.73
CA GLU A 68 10.86 -1.46 7.69
C GLU A 68 10.62 -2.57 8.73
N TYR A 69 9.40 -2.70 9.25
CA TYR A 69 9.00 -3.79 10.14
C TYR A 69 9.15 -5.16 9.45
N LEU A 70 8.68 -5.29 8.21
CA LEU A 70 8.78 -6.55 7.47
C LEU A 70 10.25 -6.89 7.19
N LYS A 71 11.07 -5.90 6.82
CA LYS A 71 12.50 -6.07 6.59
C LYS A 71 13.24 -6.56 7.84
N SER A 72 12.91 -6.06 9.02
CA SER A 72 13.58 -6.45 10.27
C SER A 72 13.14 -7.83 10.77
N ARG A 73 11.87 -8.20 10.54
CA ARG A 73 11.32 -9.50 10.95
C ARG A 73 11.61 -10.64 9.98
N ASN A 74 11.50 -10.37 8.67
CA ASN A 74 11.64 -11.39 7.64
C ASN A 74 12.11 -10.73 6.31
N PRO A 75 13.43 -10.71 6.07
CA PRO A 75 14.03 -10.12 4.87
C PRO A 75 13.53 -10.73 3.55
N GLU A 76 13.23 -12.03 3.53
CA GLU A 76 12.71 -12.74 2.36
C GLU A 76 11.32 -12.24 1.98
N ARG A 77 10.39 -12.16 2.94
CA ARG A 77 9.04 -11.60 2.72
C ARG A 77 9.12 -10.14 2.28
N TYR A 78 10.02 -9.36 2.86
CA TYR A 78 10.27 -7.99 2.43
C TYR A 78 10.68 -7.94 0.95
N LYS A 79 11.67 -8.73 0.52
CA LYS A 79 12.09 -8.77 -0.89
C LYS A 79 10.92 -9.14 -1.82
N GLN A 80 10.18 -10.19 -1.48
CA GLN A 80 9.02 -10.63 -2.27
C GLN A 80 7.95 -9.55 -2.42
N VAL A 81 7.64 -8.83 -1.34
CA VAL A 81 6.63 -7.75 -1.36
C VAL A 81 7.06 -6.59 -2.27
N ILE A 82 8.32 -6.18 -2.17
CA ILE A 82 8.84 -5.05 -2.96
C ILE A 82 8.87 -5.39 -4.44
N GLU A 83 9.36 -6.59 -4.78
CA GLU A 83 9.43 -7.09 -6.15
C GLU A 83 8.03 -7.18 -6.76
N ARG A 84 7.09 -7.78 -6.02
CA ARG A 84 5.71 -7.97 -6.47
C ARG A 84 4.95 -6.65 -6.64
N LEU A 85 5.25 -5.64 -5.82
CA LEU A 85 4.63 -4.31 -5.89
C LEU A 85 5.42 -3.31 -6.72
N GLY A 86 6.59 -3.66 -7.25
CA GLY A 86 7.46 -2.75 -8.01
C GLY A 86 7.92 -1.52 -7.23
N ILE A 87 8.03 -1.60 -5.89
CA ILE A 87 8.39 -0.44 -5.06
C ILE A 87 9.89 -0.18 -5.20
N ARG A 88 10.28 0.99 -5.70
CA ARG A 88 11.69 1.40 -5.77
C ARG A 88 12.18 1.89 -4.40
N LYS A 89 13.42 1.54 -4.05
CA LYS A 89 14.12 2.01 -2.85
C LYS A 89 14.63 3.44 -3.03
#